data_AF-A0A9X0ARC3-F1
#
_entry.id   AF-A0A9X0ARC3-F1
#
_cell.length_a   1.000
_cell.length_b   1.000
_cell.length_c   1.000
_cell.angle_alpha   90.00
_cell.angle_beta   90.00
_cell.angle_gamma   90.00
#
_symmetry.space_group_name_H-M   'P 1'
#
loop_
_entity.id
_entity.type
_entity.pdbx_description
1 polymer ?
#
loop_
_entity_poly.entity_id
_entity_poly.type
_entity_poly.pdbx_seq_one_letter_code
_entity_poly.pdbx_strand_id
1 'polypeptide(L)'
;MIDLQLFASEQKKISHTISLLDGQVRQECITDITRFVDDPTCFDSAVSFLAKLDKLYISVDIEREASFKFDKLSIDPKESFSAFFSTLSHLANSCHKSDREIVNAMKQKVTAPFRTLVIGDSNPYATDDVDG
;
A
#
# COMPACT_ATOMS: atom_id res chain seq x y z
N MET A 1 0.04 -32.71 2.94
CA MET A 1 -1.26 -33.39 2.78
C MET A 1 -1.95 -33.32 4.14
N ILE A 2 -2.91 -32.41 4.33
CA ILE A 2 -3.57 -32.23 5.62
C ILE A 2 -4.48 -33.44 5.84
N ASP A 3 -4.29 -34.10 6.97
CA ASP A 3 -4.96 -35.34 7.34
C ASP A 3 -6.49 -35.12 7.42
N LEU A 4 -7.23 -35.76 6.50
CA LEU A 4 -8.68 -35.64 6.36
C LEU A 4 -9.47 -36.21 7.55
N GLN A 5 -8.82 -36.91 8.51
CA GLN A 5 -9.46 -37.46 9.70
C GLN A 5 -9.33 -36.58 10.96
N LEU A 6 -8.52 -35.51 10.95
CA LEU A 6 -8.22 -34.76 12.17
C LEU A 6 -9.34 -33.78 12.62
N PHE A 7 -10.21 -33.35 11.70
CA PHE A 7 -11.24 -32.34 11.99
C PHE A 7 -12.63 -32.84 11.62
N ALA A 8 -13.49 -32.99 12.64
CA ALA A 8 -14.86 -33.52 12.49
C ALA A 8 -15.83 -32.59 11.73
N SER A 9 -15.45 -31.34 11.45
CA SER A 9 -16.25 -30.40 10.67
C SER A 9 -15.40 -29.28 10.05
N GLU A 10 -15.91 -28.62 9.01
CA GLU A 10 -15.28 -27.44 8.40
C GLU A 10 -15.10 -26.30 9.42
N GLN A 11 -16.05 -26.12 10.33
CA GLN A 11 -15.96 -25.11 11.40
C GLN A 11 -14.79 -25.39 12.34
N LYS A 12 -14.49 -26.66 12.64
CA LYS A 12 -13.30 -27.01 13.42
C LYS A 12 -12.01 -26.73 12.67
N LYS A 13 -11.99 -26.91 11.35
CA LYS A 13 -10.84 -26.53 10.51
C LYS A 13 -10.63 -25.01 10.53
N ILE A 14 -11.69 -24.21 10.34
CA ILE A 14 -11.63 -22.74 10.40
C ILE A 14 -11.17 -22.28 11.78
N SER A 15 -11.74 -22.82 12.85
CA SER A 15 -11.36 -22.50 14.23
C SER A 15 -9.89 -22.84 14.50
N HIS A 16 -9.40 -23.98 13.99
CA HIS A 16 -8.00 -24.33 14.08
C HIS A 16 -7.12 -23.36 13.30
N THR A 17 -7.47 -23.01 12.06
CA THR A 17 -6.73 -22.00 11.28
C THR A 17 -6.68 -20.66 12.01
N ILE A 18 -7.79 -20.20 12.59
CA ILE A 18 -7.86 -18.98 13.41
C ILE A 18 -6.92 -19.09 14.62
N SER A 19 -6.85 -20.26 15.27
CA SER A 19 -5.94 -20.48 16.42
C SER A 19 -4.47 -20.43 16.05
N LEU A 20 -4.13 -20.66 14.78
CA LEU A 20 -2.76 -20.55 14.26
C LEU A 20 -2.40 -19.11 13.90
N LEU A 21 -3.38 -18.20 13.77
CA LEU A 21 -3.11 -16.80 13.51
C LEU A 21 -2.56 -16.14 14.78
N ASP A 22 -1.42 -15.48 14.66
CA ASP A 22 -0.79 -14.72 15.74
C ASP A 22 -0.26 -13.37 15.23
N GLY A 23 0.04 -12.46 16.14
CA GLY A 23 0.63 -11.16 15.85
C GLY A 23 -0.23 -10.28 14.94
N GLN A 24 0.42 -9.62 13.98
CA GLN A 24 -0.21 -8.64 13.09
C GLN A 24 -1.32 -9.26 12.23
N VAL A 25 -1.15 -10.49 11.78
CA VAL A 25 -2.11 -11.23 10.94
C VAL A 25 -3.43 -11.45 11.66
N ARG A 26 -3.36 -11.78 12.95
CA ARG A 26 -4.55 -11.95 13.80
C ARG A 26 -5.29 -10.64 14.01
N GLN A 27 -4.57 -9.51 14.10
CA GLN A 27 -5.18 -8.18 14.21
C GLN A 27 -5.86 -7.76 12.90
N GLU A 28 -5.23 -8.01 11.76
CA GLU A 28 -5.80 -7.71 10.45
C GLU A 28 -7.06 -8.56 10.17
N CYS A 29 -7.12 -9.77 10.72
CA CYS A 29 -8.27 -10.66 10.60
C CYS A 29 -9.27 -10.53 11.75
N ILE A 30 -9.10 -9.59 12.69
CA ILE A 30 -9.88 -9.54 13.95
C ILE A 30 -11.38 -9.43 13.69
N THR A 31 -11.79 -8.66 12.68
CA THR A 31 -13.20 -8.48 12.29
C THR A 31 -13.80 -9.79 11.78
N ASP A 32 -13.04 -10.55 11.00
CA ASP A 32 -13.47 -11.84 10.46
C ASP A 32 -13.50 -12.92 11.53
N ILE A 33 -12.53 -12.91 12.45
CA ILE A 33 -12.49 -13.78 13.63
C ILE A 33 -13.70 -13.48 14.53
N THR A 34 -13.98 -12.21 14.81
CA THR A 34 -15.13 -11.79 15.64
C THR A 34 -16.43 -12.22 14.98
N ARG A 35 -16.58 -12.00 13.67
CA ARG A 35 -17.73 -12.45 12.89
C ARG A 35 -17.91 -13.98 12.93
N PHE A 36 -16.83 -14.75 12.89
CA PHE A 36 -16.89 -16.21 13.02
C PHE A 36 -17.26 -16.68 14.43
N VAL A 37 -16.81 -15.96 15.47
CA VAL A 37 -17.18 -16.25 16.86
C VAL A 37 -18.67 -15.97 17.09
N ASP A 38 -19.20 -14.89 16.51
CA ASP A 38 -20.61 -14.52 16.60
C ASP A 38 -21.52 -15.40 15.73
N ASP A 39 -21.05 -15.79 14.53
CA ASP A 39 -21.76 -16.69 13.60
C ASP A 39 -20.79 -17.69 12.95
N PRO A 40 -20.70 -18.92 13.48
CA PRO A 40 -19.83 -19.98 12.94
C PRO A 40 -20.19 -20.45 11.53
N THR A 41 -21.32 -20.00 10.96
CA THR A 41 -21.77 -20.34 9.61
C THR A 41 -21.41 -19.28 8.57
N CYS A 42 -20.80 -18.16 8.98
CA CYS A 42 -20.45 -17.06 8.07
C CYS A 42 -19.39 -17.40 7.02
N PHE A 43 -18.71 -18.55 7.15
CA PHE A 43 -17.77 -19.08 6.18
C PHE A 43 -18.19 -20.49 5.75
N ASP A 44 -18.35 -20.68 4.44
CA ASP A 44 -18.83 -21.94 3.86
C ASP A 44 -17.82 -23.09 4.00
N SER A 45 -16.52 -22.78 4.01
CA SER A 45 -15.44 -23.77 4.13
C SER A 45 -14.14 -23.16 4.65
N ALA A 46 -13.26 -24.00 5.19
CA ALA A 46 -11.90 -23.58 5.57
C ALA A 46 -11.09 -23.08 4.38
N VAL A 47 -11.34 -23.63 3.18
CA VAL A 47 -10.68 -23.20 1.94
C VAL A 47 -11.11 -21.78 1.55
N SER A 48 -12.39 -21.44 1.70
CA SER A 48 -12.90 -20.09 1.44
C SER A 48 -12.27 -19.06 2.40
N PHE A 49 -12.09 -19.44 3.66
CA PHE A 49 -11.40 -18.61 4.65
C PHE A 49 -9.92 -18.41 4.30
N LEU A 50 -9.20 -19.47 3.95
CA LEU A 50 -7.80 -19.40 3.51
C LEU A 50 -7.63 -18.56 2.23
N ALA A 51 -8.52 -18.72 1.24
CA ALA A 51 -8.47 -17.92 0.02
C ALA A 51 -8.72 -16.42 0.29
N LYS A 52 -9.46 -16.09 1.35
CA LYS A 52 -9.63 -14.70 1.80
C LYS A 52 -8.37 -14.17 2.46
N LEU A 53 -7.71 -14.98 3.29
CA LEU A 53 -6.40 -14.66 3.87
C LEU A 53 -5.37 -14.42 2.76
N ASP A 54 -5.27 -15.31 1.77
CA ASP A 54 -4.35 -15.14 0.63
C ASP A 54 -4.57 -13.81 -0.10
N LYS A 55 -5.83 -13.43 -0.32
CA LYS A 55 -6.16 -12.12 -0.95
C LYS A 55 -5.74 -10.94 -0.08
N LEU A 56 -5.92 -11.01 1.24
CA LEU A 56 -5.46 -9.98 2.16
C LEU A 56 -3.94 -9.84 2.11
N TYR A 57 -3.20 -10.96 2.18
CA TYR A 57 -1.73 -10.95 2.07
C TYR A 57 -1.23 -10.41 0.74
N ILE A 58 -1.83 -10.82 -0.38
CA ILE A 58 -1.49 -10.28 -1.70
C ILE A 58 -1.73 -8.77 -1.75
N SER A 59 -2.85 -8.29 -1.19
CA SER A 59 -3.14 -6.86 -1.11
C SER A 59 -2.14 -6.11 -0.24
N VAL A 60 -1.78 -6.66 0.92
CA VAL A 60 -0.79 -6.07 1.85
C VAL A 60 0.60 -6.02 1.23
N ASP A 61 1.02 -7.06 0.52
CA ASP A 61 2.31 -7.07 -0.20
C ASP A 61 2.34 -6.04 -1.33
N ILE A 62 1.24 -5.91 -2.08
CA ILE A 62 1.09 -4.87 -3.11
C ILE A 62 1.14 -3.47 -2.49
N GLU A 63 0.45 -3.26 -1.37
CA GLU A 63 0.42 -1.99 -0.63
C GLU A 63 1.83 -1.62 -0.11
N ARG A 64 2.52 -2.60 0.46
CA ARG A 64 3.88 -2.43 1.01
C ARG A 64 4.89 -2.11 -0.08
N GLU A 65 4.83 -2.83 -1.19
CA GLU A 65 5.68 -2.57 -2.36
C GLU A 65 5.37 -1.19 -2.96
N ALA A 66 4.09 -0.81 -3.04
CA ALA A 66 3.68 0.51 -3.48
C ALA A 66 4.19 1.61 -2.53
N SER A 67 4.14 1.40 -1.21
CA SER A 67 4.70 2.33 -0.22
C SER A 67 6.21 2.46 -0.37
N PHE A 68 6.93 1.36 -0.57
CA PHE A 68 8.38 1.39 -0.77
C PHE A 68 8.77 2.14 -2.05
N LYS A 69 8.05 1.89 -3.16
CA LYS A 69 8.21 2.65 -4.41
C LYS A 69 7.85 4.12 -4.23
N PHE A 70 6.76 4.40 -3.52
CA PHE A 70 6.33 5.75 -3.21
C PHE A 70 7.42 6.51 -2.46
N ASP A 71 8.02 5.92 -1.43
CA ASP A 71 9.09 6.54 -0.64
C ASP A 71 10.36 6.81 -1.45
N LYS A 72 10.73 5.88 -2.35
CA LYS A 72 11.90 6.03 -3.22
C LYS A 72 11.69 6.96 -4.41
N LEU A 73 10.44 7.21 -4.82
CA LEU A 73 10.15 8.01 -6.01
C LEU A 73 10.75 9.43 -5.87
N SER A 74 11.49 9.87 -6.88
CA SER A 74 11.98 11.24 -7.02
C SER A 74 11.84 11.60 -8.50
N ILE A 75 11.55 12.87 -8.80
CA ILE A 75 11.39 13.26 -10.20
C ILE A 75 12.74 13.19 -10.92
N ASP A 76 12.78 12.53 -12.07
CA ASP A 76 13.93 12.58 -12.96
C ASP A 76 13.92 13.96 -13.66
N PRO A 77 15.04 14.70 -13.69
CA PRO A 77 15.11 16.00 -14.38
C PRO A 77 14.77 15.95 -15.88
N LYS A 78 14.78 14.77 -16.51
CA LYS A 78 14.37 14.57 -17.91
C LYS A 78 12.90 14.15 -18.06
N GLU A 79 12.20 13.86 -16.97
CA GLU A 79 10.80 13.45 -16.98
C GLU A 79 9.86 14.66 -16.91
N SER A 80 8.74 14.59 -17.64
CA SER A 80 7.68 15.59 -17.49
C SER A 80 6.99 15.48 -16.14
N PHE A 81 6.66 16.61 -15.53
CA PHE A 81 5.92 16.64 -14.27
C PHE A 81 4.59 15.86 -14.32
N SER A 82 3.90 15.84 -15.46
CA SER A 82 2.65 15.09 -15.65
C SER A 82 2.85 13.58 -15.53
N ALA A 83 3.92 13.05 -16.13
CA ALA A 83 4.28 11.63 -16.02
C ALA A 83 4.67 11.25 -14.59
N PHE A 84 5.44 12.11 -13.93
CA PHE A 84 5.83 11.92 -12.54
C PHE A 84 4.60 11.94 -11.61
N PHE A 85 3.73 12.93 -11.78
CA PHE A 85 2.51 13.08 -10.97
C PHE A 85 1.55 11.90 -11.16
N SER A 86 1.43 11.39 -12.38
CA SER A 86 0.62 10.19 -12.66
C SER A 86 1.17 8.98 -11.91
N THR A 87 2.49 8.79 -11.93
CA THR A 87 3.17 7.70 -11.23
C THR A 87 3.04 7.84 -9.70
N LEU A 88 3.25 9.04 -9.18
CA LEU A 88 3.09 9.34 -7.75
C LEU A 88 1.65 9.09 -7.27
N SER A 89 0.66 9.56 -8.04
CA SER A 89 -0.76 9.41 -7.71
C SER A 89 -1.19 7.95 -7.75
N HIS A 90 -0.72 7.19 -8.74
CA HIS A 90 -0.96 5.75 -8.79
C HIS A 90 -0.41 5.04 -7.55
N LEU A 91 0.85 5.29 -7.19
CA LEU A 91 1.49 4.68 -6.02
C LEU A 91 0.79 5.09 -4.72
N ALA A 92 0.43 6.37 -4.59
CA ALA A 92 -0.30 6.89 -3.44
C ALA A 92 -1.66 6.21 -3.24
N ASN A 93 -2.41 6.00 -4.32
CA ASN A 93 -3.69 5.29 -4.28
C ASN A 93 -3.51 3.83 -3.89
N SER A 94 -2.44 3.18 -4.37
CA SER A 94 -2.12 1.79 -4.04
C SER A 94 -1.65 1.60 -2.59
N CYS A 95 -1.19 2.65 -1.90
CA CYS A 95 -0.81 2.62 -0.48
C CYS A 95 -1.66 3.53 0.41
N HIS A 96 -2.89 3.83 -0.02
CA HIS A 96 -3.91 4.55 0.73
C HIS A 96 -3.46 5.89 1.35
N LYS A 97 -2.58 6.62 0.65
CA LYS A 97 -2.12 7.95 1.09
C LYS A 97 -3.22 8.99 0.90
N SER A 98 -3.34 9.88 1.89
CA SER A 98 -4.26 11.02 1.80
C SER A 98 -3.75 12.09 0.82
N ASP A 99 -4.66 12.91 0.29
CA ASP A 99 -4.32 14.06 -0.57
C ASP A 99 -3.26 14.97 0.08
N ARG A 100 -3.35 15.14 1.40
CA ARG A 100 -2.37 15.93 2.18
C ARG A 100 -0.98 15.31 2.14
N GLU A 101 -0.88 13.99 2.26
CA GLU A 101 0.40 13.27 2.17
C GLU A 101 0.96 13.31 0.76
N ILE A 102 0.11 13.20 -0.27
CA ILE A 102 0.50 13.32 -1.68
C ILE A 102 1.12 14.70 -1.95
N VAL A 103 0.47 15.78 -1.52
CA VAL A 103 0.98 17.15 -1.70
C VAL A 103 2.31 17.35 -0.96
N ASN A 104 2.45 16.82 0.25
CA ASN A 104 3.71 16.89 0.99
C ASN A 104 4.83 16.11 0.29
N ALA A 105 4.54 14.92 -0.21
CA ALA A 105 5.48 14.10 -0.97
C ALA A 105 5.90 14.79 -2.27
N MET A 106 4.96 15.40 -3.01
CA MET A 106 5.27 16.20 -4.21
C MET A 106 6.24 17.33 -3.87
N LYS A 107 5.96 18.11 -2.82
CA LYS A 107 6.83 19.21 -2.40
C LYS A 107 8.24 18.72 -2.12
N GLN A 108 8.42 17.61 -1.41
CA GLN A 108 9.76 17.09 -1.10
C GLN A 108 10.46 16.53 -2.34
N LYS A 109 9.77 15.71 -3.12
CA LYS A 109 10.32 14.91 -4.22
C LYS A 109 10.58 15.71 -5.49
N VAL A 110 9.88 16.83 -5.66
CA VAL A 110 10.10 17.78 -6.76
C VAL A 110 11.08 18.88 -6.34
N THR A 111 10.95 19.43 -5.14
CA THR A 111 11.81 20.57 -4.73
C THR A 111 13.28 20.17 -4.60
N ALA A 112 13.60 18.93 -4.17
CA ALA A 112 14.99 18.48 -4.03
C ALA A 112 15.79 18.53 -5.36
N PRO A 113 15.34 17.89 -6.46
CA PRO A 113 16.06 17.96 -7.73
C PRO A 113 15.99 19.33 -8.39
N PHE A 114 14.88 20.07 -8.27
CA PHE A 114 14.79 21.44 -8.79
C PHE A 114 15.71 22.42 -8.06
N ARG A 115 15.91 22.29 -6.74
CA ARG A 115 16.91 23.09 -6.00
C ARG A 115 18.32 22.83 -6.52
N THR A 116 18.68 21.58 -6.78
CA THR A 116 20.00 21.24 -7.33
C THR A 116 20.19 21.82 -8.73
N LEU A 117 19.13 21.85 -9.54
CA LEU A 117 19.15 22.44 -10.88
C LEU A 117 19.31 23.97 -10.83
N VAL A 118 18.58 24.65 -9.93
CA VAL A 118 18.67 26.12 -9.74
C VAL A 118 20.02 26.54 -9.14
N ILE A 119 20.64 25.72 -8.29
CA ILE A 119 21.97 26.03 -7.73
C ILE A 119 23.09 25.76 -8.75
N GLY A 120 22.89 24.83 -9.69
CA GLY A 120 23.82 24.55 -10.79
C GLY A 120 23.68 25.48 -12.00
N ASP A 121 22.56 26.21 -12.10
CA ASP A 121 22.34 27.22 -13.13
C ASP A 121 22.98 28.54 -12.71
N SER A 122 24.22 28.78 -13.15
CA SER A 122 24.96 30.03 -12.92
C SER A 122 24.41 31.23 -13.71
N ASN A 123 23.13 31.21 -14.13
CA ASN A 123 22.49 32.35 -14.77
C ASN A 123 21.49 32.99 -13.79
N PRO A 124 21.92 33.96 -12.95
CA PRO A 124 20.96 34.75 -12.20
C PRO A 124 20.07 35.46 -13.23
N TYR A 125 18.77 35.17 -13.17
CA TYR A 125 17.68 35.85 -13.88
C TYR A 125 18.12 37.15 -14.57
N ALA A 126 18.11 37.16 -15.91
CA ALA A 126 18.29 38.39 -16.68
C ALA A 126 17.21 39.38 -16.21
N THR A 127 17.66 40.47 -15.59
CA THR A 127 16.85 41.49 -14.91
C THR A 127 16.08 42.42 -15.86
N ASP A 128 15.86 42.04 -17.12
CA ASP A 128 15.36 42.95 -18.17
C ASP A 128 13.96 42.64 -18.72
N ASP A 129 13.17 41.75 -18.11
CA ASP A 129 11.78 41.48 -18.53
C ASP A 129 10.73 42.24 -17.69
N VAL A 130 11.05 43.48 -17.29
CA VAL A 130 10.06 44.41 -16.72
C VAL A 130 10.16 45.79 -17.38
N ASP A 131 9.80 45.86 -18.66
CA ASP A 131 9.21 47.08 -19.24
C ASP A 131 8.22 46.70 -20.34
N GLY A 132 6.94 47.03 -20.12
CA GLY A 132 5.80 46.72 -20.99
C GLY A 132 4.46 46.99 -20.32
#